data_AF-A0A6N7YN29-F1
#
_entry.id   AF-A0A6N7YN29-F1
#
_cell.length_a   1.000
_cell.length_b   1.000
_cell.length_c   1.000
_cell.angle_alpha   90.00
_cell.angle_beta   90.00
_cell.angle_gamma   90.00
#
_symmetry.space_group_name_H-M   'P 1'
#
loop_
_entity.id
_entity.type
_entity.pdbx_description
1 polymer ?
#
loop_
_entity_poly.entity_id
_entity_poly.type
_entity_poly.pdbx_seq_one_letter_code
_entity_poly.pdbx_strand_id
1 'polypeptide(L)'
;MALTVVVRVRGKVHKHPCPDLDEALAVLERELRATATAVGRTGDTTVLGRDYGPEAQVVVRGELRGGPRHAGIDVRGDGSAQAWTGRVRKQPVAPQGREDAYRALRRALGA
;
A
#
# COMPACT_ATOMS: atom_id res chain seq x y z
N MET A 1 10.02 2.91 -17.90
CA MET A 1 10.34 1.50 -17.60
C MET A 1 9.08 0.88 -17.05
N ALA A 2 8.62 -0.22 -17.62
CA ALA A 2 7.33 -0.79 -17.24
C ALA A 2 7.32 -1.34 -15.81
N LEU A 3 6.21 -1.15 -15.12
CA LEU A 3 5.96 -1.71 -13.80
C LEU A 3 4.63 -2.47 -13.78
N THR A 4 4.38 -3.18 -12.71
CA THR A 4 3.06 -3.76 -12.42
C THR A 4 2.67 -3.38 -11.01
N VAL A 5 1.53 -2.72 -10.88
CA VAL A 5 0.86 -2.51 -9.60
C VAL A 5 0.13 -3.79 -9.21
N VAL A 6 0.40 -4.30 -8.01
CA VAL A 6 -0.29 -5.48 -7.47
C VAL A 6 -1.06 -5.07 -6.22
N VAL A 7 -2.39 -5.17 -6.27
CA VAL A 7 -3.27 -4.87 -5.14
C VAL A 7 -3.79 -6.18 -4.57
N ARG A 8 -3.58 -6.38 -3.27
CA ARG A 8 -4.01 -7.56 -2.51
C ARG A 8 -5.06 -7.16 -1.49
N VAL A 9 -6.20 -7.83 -1.51
CA VAL A 9 -7.32 -7.59 -0.58
C VAL A 9 -8.01 -8.92 -0.26
N ARG A 10 -8.05 -9.32 1.01
CA ARG A 10 -8.78 -10.52 1.49
C ARG A 10 -8.68 -11.75 0.56
N GLY A 11 -7.46 -12.16 0.20
CA GLY A 11 -7.20 -13.31 -0.67
C GLY A 11 -7.34 -13.07 -2.18
N LYS A 12 -7.89 -11.92 -2.60
CA LYS A 12 -7.94 -11.49 -4.00
C LYS A 12 -6.68 -10.71 -4.38
N VAL A 13 -6.28 -10.86 -5.64
CA VAL A 13 -5.11 -10.17 -6.21
C VAL A 13 -5.51 -9.53 -7.53
N HIS A 14 -5.33 -8.23 -7.63
CA HIS A 14 -5.51 -7.45 -8.85
C HIS A 14 -4.14 -7.00 -9.34
N LYS A 15 -3.90 -7.09 -10.65
CA LYS A 15 -2.63 -6.70 -11.28
C LYS A 15 -2.91 -5.68 -12.38
N HIS A 16 -2.19 -4.58 -12.36
CA HIS A 16 -2.32 -3.50 -13.34
C HIS A 16 -0.93 -3.24 -13.94
N PRO A 17 -0.66 -3.65 -15.19
CA PRO A 17 0.56 -3.27 -15.88
C PRO A 17 0.54 -1.77 -16.18
N CYS A 18 1.68 -1.11 -16.03
CA CYS A 18 1.86 0.32 -16.25
C CYS A 18 3.14 0.57 -17.06
N PRO A 19 3.16 1.54 -17.99
CA PRO A 19 4.30 1.83 -18.85
C PRO A 19 5.46 2.51 -18.11
N ASP A 20 5.17 3.24 -17.04
CA ASP A 20 6.15 3.99 -16.25
C ASP A 20 5.76 4.11 -14.76
N LEU A 21 6.63 4.80 -14.01
CA LEU A 21 6.52 4.98 -12.57
C LEU A 21 5.39 5.92 -12.18
N ASP A 22 5.16 6.98 -12.94
CA ASP A 22 4.14 7.98 -12.62
C ASP A 22 2.74 7.41 -12.78
N GLU A 23 2.51 6.68 -13.87
CA GLU A 23 1.26 5.96 -14.08
C GLU A 23 1.09 4.86 -13.03
N ALA A 24 2.16 4.11 -12.71
CA ALA A 24 2.08 3.08 -11.66
C ALA A 24 1.73 3.67 -10.29
N LEU A 25 2.27 4.83 -9.93
CA LEU A 25 1.95 5.52 -8.68
C LEU A 25 0.52 6.07 -8.66
N ALA A 26 0.04 6.61 -9.79
CA ALA A 26 -1.34 7.07 -9.92
C ALA A 26 -2.35 5.92 -9.84
N VAL A 27 -2.06 4.80 -10.52
CA VAL A 27 -2.87 3.57 -10.45
C VAL A 27 -2.86 3.01 -9.04
N LEU A 28 -1.68 2.89 -8.41
CA LEU A 28 -1.55 2.42 -7.03
C LEU A 28 -2.44 3.23 -6.08
N GLU A 29 -2.36 4.56 -6.14
CA GLU A 29 -3.15 5.43 -5.28
C GLU A 29 -4.66 5.25 -5.50
N ARG A 30 -5.10 5.31 -6.76
CA ARG A 30 -6.52 5.17 -7.11
C ARG A 30 -7.08 3.84 -6.64
N GLU A 31 -6.42 2.73 -6.96
CA GLU A 31 -6.90 1.39 -6.62
C GLU A 31 -6.91 1.17 -5.10
N LEU A 32 -5.92 1.67 -4.37
CA LEU A 32 -5.88 1.51 -2.91
C LEU A 32 -6.98 2.32 -2.24
N ARG A 33 -7.21 3.57 -2.66
CA ARG A 33 -8.29 4.40 -2.12
C ARG A 33 -9.67 3.79 -2.41
N ALA A 34 -9.89 3.34 -3.64
CA ALA A 34 -11.14 2.69 -4.04
C ALA A 34 -11.37 1.39 -3.26
N THR A 35 -10.37 0.52 -3.19
CA THR A 35 -10.46 -0.76 -2.48
C THR A 35 -10.63 -0.58 -0.98
N ALA A 36 -9.89 0.35 -0.37
CA ALA A 36 -10.02 0.64 1.07
C ALA A 36 -11.42 1.16 1.40
N THR A 37 -11.97 2.05 0.56
CA THR A 37 -13.35 2.53 0.70
C THR A 37 -14.35 1.38 0.61
N ALA A 38 -14.19 0.49 -0.36
CA ALA A 38 -15.08 -0.67 -0.54
C ALA A 38 -14.98 -1.69 0.60
N VAL A 39 -13.80 -1.85 1.21
CA VAL A 39 -13.59 -2.73 2.36
C VAL A 39 -14.17 -2.14 3.64
N GLY A 40 -14.11 -0.82 3.79
CA GLY A 40 -14.54 -0.11 5.00
C GLY A 40 -13.56 -0.28 6.17
N ARG A 41 -13.90 0.35 7.30
CA ARG A 41 -13.16 0.16 8.55
C ARG A 41 -13.45 -1.21 9.16
N THR A 42 -12.45 -1.82 9.79
CA THR A 42 -12.62 -3.08 10.53
C THR A 42 -12.67 -2.83 12.03
N GLY A 43 -13.25 -3.78 12.76
CA GLY A 43 -13.14 -3.85 14.22
C GLY A 43 -11.98 -4.74 14.64
N ASP A 44 -11.88 -4.96 15.95
CA ASP A 44 -10.90 -5.86 16.54
C ASP A 44 -11.07 -7.30 16.02
N THR A 45 -9.96 -8.03 15.95
CA THR A 45 -9.98 -9.44 15.56
C THR A 45 -8.99 -10.26 16.39
N THR A 46 -9.36 -11.49 16.71
CA THR A 46 -8.50 -12.46 17.40
C THR A 46 -8.05 -13.51 16.40
N VAL A 47 -6.74 -13.66 16.22
CA VAL A 47 -6.12 -14.66 15.35
C VAL A 47 -5.14 -15.48 16.17
N LEU A 48 -5.34 -16.80 16.22
CA LEU A 48 -4.52 -17.74 17.00
C LEU A 48 -4.35 -17.30 18.47
N GLY A 49 -5.43 -16.82 19.10
CA GLY A 49 -5.44 -16.38 20.50
C GLY A 49 -4.77 -15.03 20.76
N ARG A 50 -4.39 -14.29 19.70
CA ARG A 50 -3.84 -12.93 19.81
C ARG A 50 -4.80 -11.90 19.23
N ASP A 51 -5.03 -10.84 19.99
CA ASP A 51 -5.87 -9.72 19.59
C ASP A 51 -5.09 -8.71 18.74
N TYR A 52 -5.77 -8.20 17.73
CA TYR A 52 -5.26 -7.18 16.82
C TYR A 52 -6.31 -6.08 16.63
N GLY A 53 -5.97 -4.86 17.06
CA GLY A 53 -6.74 -3.66 16.75
C GLY A 53 -6.70 -3.32 15.25
N PRO A 54 -7.62 -2.48 14.75
CA PRO A 54 -7.73 -2.16 13.33
C PRO A 54 -6.45 -1.56 12.73
N GLU A 55 -5.69 -0.78 13.50
CA GLU A 55 -4.41 -0.19 13.12
C GLU A 55 -3.31 -1.24 12.85
N ALA A 56 -3.41 -2.41 13.47
CA ALA A 56 -2.46 -3.51 13.26
C ALA A 56 -2.83 -4.36 12.02
N GLN A 57 -4.09 -4.35 11.61
CA GLN A 57 -4.62 -5.19 10.53
C GLN A 57 -4.36 -4.56 9.16
N VAL A 58 -3.56 -5.17 8.29
CA VAL A 58 -3.47 -4.75 6.88
C VAL A 58 -4.65 -5.29 6.09
N VAL A 59 -5.53 -4.40 5.63
CA VAL A 59 -6.75 -4.76 4.90
C VAL A 59 -6.57 -4.71 3.38
N VAL A 60 -5.70 -3.80 2.90
CA VAL A 60 -5.32 -3.68 1.50
C VAL A 60 -3.81 -3.46 1.42
N ARG A 61 -3.13 -4.19 0.53
CA ARG A 61 -1.71 -3.97 0.22
C ARG A 61 -1.52 -3.72 -1.25
N GLY A 62 -0.94 -2.57 -1.58
CA GLY A 62 -0.46 -2.23 -2.92
C GLY A 62 1.04 -2.40 -3.03
N GLU A 63 1.53 -3.04 -4.09
CA GLU A 63 2.95 -3.26 -4.36
C GLU A 63 3.31 -2.78 -5.77
N LEU A 64 4.44 -2.10 -5.91
CA LEU A 64 5.07 -1.82 -7.20
C LEU A 64 6.07 -2.94 -7.53
N ARG A 65 5.90 -3.59 -8.69
CA ARG A 65 6.78 -4.65 -9.19
C ARG A 65 7.40 -4.27 -10.53
N GLY A 66 8.56 -4.86 -10.85
CA GLY A 66 9.19 -4.72 -12.17
C GLY A 66 10.20 -3.59 -12.32
N GLY A 67 10.54 -2.88 -11.22
CA GLY A 67 11.58 -1.84 -11.22
C GLY A 67 12.74 -2.08 -10.25
N PRO A 68 13.78 -1.21 -10.24
CA PRO A 68 14.94 -1.37 -9.39
C PRO A 68 14.61 -1.17 -7.90
N ARG A 69 13.48 -0.52 -7.60
CA ARG A 69 13.02 -0.24 -6.24
C ARG A 69 11.72 -0.99 -5.98
N HIS A 70 11.75 -1.92 -5.03
CA HIS A 70 10.54 -2.52 -4.47
C HIS A 70 9.93 -1.56 -3.45
N ALA A 71 8.64 -1.28 -3.60
CA ALA A 71 7.93 -0.32 -2.79
C ALA A 71 6.43 -0.63 -2.79
N GLY A 72 5.70 -0.01 -1.87
CA GLY A 72 4.27 -0.15 -1.79
C GLY A 72 3.65 0.63 -0.65
N ILE A 73 2.35 0.42 -0.46
CA ILE A 73 1.55 1.03 0.59
C ILE A 73 0.68 -0.06 1.22
N ASP A 74 0.66 -0.09 2.54
CA ASP A 74 -0.27 -0.90 3.32
C ASP A 74 -1.36 0.02 3.87
N VAL A 75 -2.61 -0.31 3.61
CA VAL A 75 -3.78 0.34 4.24
C VAL A 75 -4.28 -0.55 5.37
N ARG A 76 -4.47 0.06 6.54
CA ARG A 76 -4.87 -0.59 7.78
C ARG A 76 -6.39 -0.56 7.97
N GLY A 77 -6.88 -1.37 8.92
CA GLY A 77 -8.29 -1.48 9.26
C GLY A 77 -8.93 -0.21 9.83
N ASP A 78 -8.14 0.67 10.43
CA ASP A 78 -8.57 2.01 10.88
C ASP A 78 -8.64 3.03 9.72
N GLY A 79 -8.14 2.66 8.53
CA GLY A 79 -8.02 3.53 7.35
C GLY A 79 -6.69 4.25 7.23
N SER A 80 -5.76 4.09 8.18
CA SER A 80 -4.42 4.64 8.06
C SER A 80 -3.64 3.95 6.92
N ALA A 81 -2.79 4.72 6.24
CA ALA A 81 -1.94 4.21 5.17
C ALA A 81 -0.48 4.37 5.55
N GLN A 82 0.34 3.36 5.26
CA GLN A 82 1.77 3.36 5.52
C GLN A 82 2.54 2.99 4.26
N ALA A 83 3.33 3.93 3.75
CA ALA A 83 4.27 3.67 2.66
C ALA A 83 5.49 2.89 3.16
N TRP A 84 6.09 2.11 2.28
CA TRP A 84 7.32 1.38 2.55
C TRP A 84 8.16 1.18 1.28
N THR A 85 9.46 1.02 1.47
CA THR A 85 10.43 0.61 0.44
C THR A 85 11.15 -0.67 0.87
N GLY A 86 11.81 -1.34 -0.07
CA GLY A 86 12.59 -2.56 0.19
C GLY A 86 11.86 -3.85 -0.20
N ARG A 87 12.65 -4.87 -0.58
CA ARG A 87 12.15 -6.17 -1.06
C ARG A 87 12.11 -7.22 0.05
N VAL A 88 13.26 -7.46 0.67
CA VAL A 88 13.45 -8.49 1.70
C VAL A 88 13.08 -7.94 3.07
N ARG A 89 13.57 -6.74 3.38
CA ARG A 89 13.22 -6.00 4.58
C ARG A 89 12.47 -4.74 4.16
N LYS A 90 11.18 -4.68 4.49
CA LYS A 90 10.37 -3.48 4.28
C LYS A 90 10.80 -2.42 5.29
N GLN A 91 11.13 -1.24 4.80
CA GLN A 91 11.43 -0.07 5.59
C GLN A 91 10.26 0.92 5.46
N PRO A 92 9.63 1.32 6.58
CA PRO A 92 8.56 2.29 6.53
C PRO A 92 9.08 3.63 6.04
N VAL A 93 8.30 4.30 5.19
CA VAL A 93 8.54 5.67 4.78
C VAL A 93 7.59 6.55 5.58
N ALA A 94 8.16 7.30 6.53
CA ALA A 94 7.39 8.27 7.31
C ALA A 94 6.98 9.46 6.41
N PRO A 95 5.72 9.89 6.46
CA PRO A 95 5.31 11.17 5.87
C PRO A 95 6.04 12.34 6.54
N GLN A 96 6.30 13.40 5.79
CA GLN A 96 6.91 14.63 6.30
C GLN A 96 5.87 15.78 6.33
N GLY A 97 5.77 16.50 7.44
CA GLY A 97 4.84 17.62 7.58
C GLY A 97 3.38 17.22 7.38
N ARG A 98 2.75 17.73 6.31
CA ARG A 98 1.36 17.42 5.93
C ARG A 98 1.25 16.38 4.80
N GLU A 99 2.33 15.67 4.49
CA GLU A 99 2.28 14.57 3.51
C GLU A 99 1.37 13.44 3.99
N ASP A 100 0.70 12.79 3.04
CA ASP A 100 0.12 11.47 3.25
C ASP A 100 1.09 10.38 2.78
N ALA A 101 0.73 9.12 3.00
CA ALA A 101 1.57 7.99 2.61
C ALA A 101 1.85 7.93 1.10
N TYR A 102 0.90 8.38 0.26
CA TYR A 102 1.05 8.36 -1.19
C TYR A 102 2.11 9.36 -1.64
N ARG A 103 2.05 10.59 -1.13
CA ARG A 103 3.11 11.60 -1.37
C ARG A 103 4.45 11.19 -0.78
N ALA A 104 4.46 10.60 0.41
CA ALA A 104 5.69 10.10 1.02
C ALA A 104 6.36 9.03 0.14
N LEU A 105 5.58 8.14 -0.48
CA LEU A 105 6.11 7.15 -1.40
C LEU A 105 6.67 7.78 -2.68
N ARG A 106 5.95 8.74 -3.29
CA ARG A 106 6.42 9.50 -4.47
C ARG A 106 7.79 10.11 -4.20
N ARG A 107 7.91 10.86 -3.10
CA ARG A 107 9.17 11.46 -2.64
C ARG A 107 10.28 10.42 -2.45
N ALA A 108 9.99 9.29 -1.80
CA ALA A 108 10.99 8.24 -1.57
C ALA A 108 11.47 7.57 -2.88
N LEU A 109 10.65 7.59 -3.92
CA LEU A 109 11.00 7.05 -5.23
C LEU A 109 11.60 8.10 -6.18
N GLY A 110 11.53 9.39 -5.83
CA GLY A 110 12.01 10.49 -6.66
C GLY A 110 11.06 10.83 -7.81
N ALA A 111 9.75 10.71 -7.55
CA ALA A 111 8.63 11.03 -8.44
C ALA A 111 7.63 11.98 -7.75
#